data_AF-A0A5C5ZF85-F1
#
_entry.id   AF-A0A5C5ZF85-F1
#
_cell.length_a   1.000
_cell.length_b   1.000
_cell.length_c   1.000
_cell.angle_alpha   90.00
_cell.angle_beta   90.00
_cell.angle_gamma   90.00
#
_symmetry.space_group_name_H-M   'P 1'
#
loop_
_entity.id
_entity.type
_entity.pdbx_description
1 polymer ?
#
loop_
_entity_poly.entity_id
_entity_poly.type
_entity_poly.pdbx_seq_one_letter_code
_entity_poly.pdbx_strand_id
1 'polypeptide(L)' 'MEIVQAPYLIDFGKVYLDHPPSYWSDPQMRENIYAEWRERFEEHWEEVAGVMFMLQKYGIYYVDPRESNINTQGLEP' A
#
# COMPACT_ATOMS: atom_id res chain seq x y z
N MET A 1 -11.49 -15.24 17.65
CA MET A 1 -10.68 -15.12 16.42
C MET A 1 -11.58 -14.36 15.45
N GLU A 2 -11.35 -13.06 15.32
CA GLU A 2 -12.15 -12.24 14.40
C GLU A 2 -11.61 -12.46 12.98
N ILE A 3 -12.52 -12.55 12.02
CA ILE A 3 -12.17 -12.62 10.60
C ILE A 3 -11.87 -11.19 10.16
N VAL A 4 -10.67 -10.93 9.66
CA VAL A 4 -10.32 -9.63 9.08
C VAL A 4 -11.02 -9.44 7.74
N GLN A 5 -11.48 -8.21 7.48
CA GLN A 5 -12.11 -7.84 6.22
C GLN A 5 -11.08 -7.20 5.30
N ALA A 6 -11.25 -7.38 3.99
CA ALA A 6 -10.44 -6.69 2.99
C ALA A 6 -10.63 -5.15 3.10
N PRO A 7 -9.61 -4.35 2.73
CA PRO A 7 -8.25 -4.78 2.41
C PRO A 7 -7.46 -5.21 3.66
N TYR A 8 -6.68 -6.30 3.55
CA TYR A 8 -5.74 -6.69 4.60
C TYR A 8 -4.37 -7.06 4.04
N LEU A 9 -3.33 -6.79 4.82
CA LEU A 9 -1.95 -7.14 4.47
C LEU A 9 -1.73 -8.64 4.66
N ILE A 10 -1.24 -9.30 3.62
CA ILE A 10 -0.80 -10.70 3.64
C ILE A 10 0.69 -10.78 4.02
N ASP A 11 1.51 -9.87 3.46
CA ASP A 11 2.95 -9.79 3.70
C ASP A 11 3.34 -8.37 4.12
N PHE A 12 4.23 -8.28 5.10
CA PHE A 12 4.76 -7.05 5.68
C PHE A 12 6.25 -6.88 5.35
N GLY A 13 6.63 -7.23 4.12
CA GLY A 13 7.96 -7.04 3.58
C GLY A 13 8.19 -5.63 3.02
N LYS A 14 9.48 -5.27 2.84
CA LYS A 14 9.92 -3.97 2.28
C LYS A 14 9.24 -2.77 2.96
N VAL A 15 9.44 -2.69 4.27
CA VAL A 15 8.92 -1.63 5.12
C VAL A 15 10.08 -0.80 5.65
N TYR A 16 9.88 0.51 5.71
CA TYR A 16 10.78 1.43 6.39
C TYR A 16 10.07 2.01 7.62
N LEU A 17 10.80 2.16 8.72
CA LEU A 17 10.28 2.66 9.99
C LEU A 17 10.76 4.09 10.22
N ASP A 18 9.86 4.92 10.73
CA ASP A 18 10.03 6.33 11.13
C ASP A 18 10.37 7.30 9.99
N HIS A 19 10.96 6.82 8.90
CA HIS A 19 11.35 7.58 7.73
C HIS A 19 11.03 6.82 6.43
N PRO A 20 10.64 7.53 5.36
CA PRO A 20 10.53 6.91 4.05
C PRO A 20 11.92 6.49 3.54
N PRO A 21 11.98 5.58 2.55
CA PRO A 21 13.23 5.30 1.88
C PRO A 21 13.84 6.56 1.25
N SER A 22 15.16 6.60 1.11
CA SER A 22 15.87 7.77 0.57
C SER A 22 15.40 8.16 -0.84
N TYR A 23 15.02 7.19 -1.67
CA TYR A 23 14.52 7.44 -3.02
C TYR A 23 13.13 8.11 -3.06
N TRP A 24 12.40 8.15 -1.94
CA TRP A 24 11.10 8.82 -1.84
C TRP A 24 11.19 10.36 -1.90
N SER A 25 12.41 10.90 -1.78
CA SER A 25 12.68 12.33 -1.97
C SER A 25 12.61 12.76 -3.44
N ASP A 26 12.69 11.81 -4.38
CA ASP A 26 12.49 12.08 -5.81
C ASP A 26 10.98 12.10 -6.13
N PRO A 27 10.40 13.27 -6.46
CA PRO A 27 8.97 13.38 -6.72
C PRO A 27 8.54 12.61 -7.98
N GLN A 28 9.37 12.55 -9.01
CA GLN A 28 9.05 11.88 -10.27
C GLN A 28 9.05 10.37 -10.09
N MET A 29 10.05 9.84 -9.38
CA MET A 29 10.10 8.42 -9.04
C MET A 29 8.87 8.02 -8.22
N ARG A 30 8.50 8.85 -7.24
CA ARG A 30 7.30 8.61 -6.42
C ARG A 30 6.04 8.59 -7.29
N GLU A 31 5.84 9.60 -8.13
CA GLU A 31 4.67 9.67 -9.02
C GLU A 31 4.55 8.45 -9.94
N ASN A 32 5.66 8.02 -10.54
CA ASN A 32 5.69 6.83 -11.41
C ASN A 32 5.29 5.56 -10.64
N ILE A 33 5.84 5.36 -9.45
CA ILE A 33 5.53 4.22 -8.60
C ILE A 33 4.05 4.22 -8.19
N TYR A 34 3.50 5.37 -7.79
CA TYR A 34 2.08 5.48 -7.46
C TYR A 34 1.18 5.22 -8.67
N ALA A 35 1.58 5.63 -9.87
CA ALA A 35 0.85 5.33 -11.10
C ALA A 35 0.83 3.81 -11.38
N GLU A 36 1.97 3.12 -11.25
CA GLU A 36 2.05 1.67 -11.38
C GLU A 36 1.18 0.93 -10.34
N TRP A 37 1.14 1.42 -9.10
CA TRP A 37 0.30 0.83 -8.06
C TRP A 37 -1.18 1.06 -8.32
N ARG A 38 -1.55 2.27 -8.77
CA ARG A 38 -2.91 2.59 -9.15
C ARG A 38 -3.40 1.73 -10.33
N GLU A 39 -2.55 1.52 -11.34
CA GLU A 39 -2.86 0.62 -12.45
C GLU A 39 -3.03 -0.82 -11.96
N ARG A 40 -2.21 -1.27 -11.00
CA ARG A 40 -2.29 -2.64 -10.48
C ARG A 40 -3.58 -2.94 -9.71
N PHE A 41 -4.07 -2.00 -8.92
CA PHE A 41 -5.26 -2.20 -8.08
C PHE A 41 -6.55 -1.65 -8.69
N GLU A 42 -6.46 -0.95 -9.82
CA GLU A 42 -7.56 -0.41 -10.63
C GLU A 42 -8.68 0.21 -9.76
N GLU A 43 -9.81 -0.48 -9.67
CA GLU A 43 -11.02 -0.07 -8.95
C GLU A 43 -10.83 0.00 -7.42
N HIS A 44 -9.94 -0.81 -6.85
CA HIS A 44 -9.67 -0.86 -5.40
C HIS A 44 -8.49 -0.01 -4.95
N TRP A 45 -8.00 0.88 -5.83
CA TRP A 45 -6.83 1.70 -5.52
C TRP A 45 -7.03 2.59 -4.29
N GLU A 46 -8.20 3.19 -4.12
CA GLU A 46 -8.46 4.12 -3.02
C GLU A 46 -8.41 3.41 -1.65
N GLU A 47 -8.92 2.18 -1.55
CA GLU A 47 -8.86 1.36 -0.35
C GLU A 47 -7.41 0.97 -0.02
N VAL A 48 -6.64 0.55 -1.04
CA VAL A 48 -5.22 0.22 -0.86
C VAL A 48 -4.41 1.45 -0.42
N ALA A 49 -4.60 2.59 -1.10
CA ALA A 49 -3.97 3.84 -0.73
C ALA A 49 -4.35 4.26 0.71
N GLY A 50 -5.60 4.03 1.11
CA GLY A 50 -6.08 4.24 2.47
C GLY A 50 -5.32 3.41 3.51
N VAL A 51 -5.12 2.11 3.27
CA VAL A 51 -4.32 1.24 4.14
C VAL A 51 -2.89 1.75 4.27
N MET A 52 -2.24 2.06 3.14
CA MET A 52 -0.87 2.55 3.11
C MET A 52 -0.73 3.88 3.87
N PHE A 53 -1.68 4.79 3.68
CA PHE A 53 -1.73 6.05 4.40
C PHE A 53 -1.91 5.85 5.91
N MET A 54 -2.74 4.89 6.33
CA MET A 54 -2.90 4.55 7.74
C MET A 54 -1.61 3.98 8.34
N LEU A 55 -0.91 3.09 7.63
CA LEU A 55 0.42 2.61 8.05
C LEU A 55 1.40 3.78 8.22
N GLN A 56 1.43 4.71 7.26
CA GLN A 56 2.32 5.86 7.31
C GLN A 56 2.07 6.72 8.56
N LYS A 57 0.82 6.86 9.03
CA LYS A 57 0.51 7.57 10.29
C LYS A 57 1.15 6.93 11.53
N TYR A 58 1.45 5.65 11.47
CA TYR A 58 2.18 4.92 12.52
C TYR A 58 3.69 4.88 12.29
N GLY A 59 4.22 5.70 11.37
CA GLY A 59 5.65 5.70 11.01
C GLY A 59 6.05 4.51 10.14
N ILE A 60 5.09 3.78 9.56
CA ILE A 60 5.33 2.61 8.73
C ILE A 60 5.21 3.02 7.27
N TYR A 61 6.34 3.08 6.57
CA TYR A 61 6.40 3.39 5.14
C TYR A 61 6.45 2.09 4.36
N TYR A 62 5.26 1.61 3.98
CA TYR A 62 5.07 0.40 3.19
C TYR A 62 5.23 0.71 1.70
N VAL A 63 6.13 0.01 1.01
CA VAL A 63 6.52 0.35 -0.37
C VAL A 63 6.41 -0.81 -1.37
N ASP A 64 5.66 -1.85 -1.02
CA ASP A 64 5.47 -3.02 -1.89
C ASP A 64 4.00 -3.46 -2.01
N PRO A 65 3.06 -2.53 -2.34
CA PRO A 65 1.67 -2.87 -2.57
C PRO A 65 1.55 -3.66 -3.87
N ARG A 66 1.33 -4.96 -3.72
CA ARG A 66 1.10 -5.93 -4.79
C ARG A 66 -0.04 -6.84 -4.35
N GLU A 67 -0.76 -7.43 -5.30
CA GLU A 67 -1.89 -8.33 -5.02
C GLU A 67 -1.51 -9.53 -4.13
N SER A 68 -0.24 -9.99 -4.20
CA SER A 68 0.29 -11.03 -3.31
C SER A 68 0.47 -10.58 -1.85
N ASN A 69 0.55 -9.27 -1.63
CA ASN A 69 0.87 -8.68 -0.33
C ASN A 69 -0.34 -7.93 0.28
N ILE A 70 -1.32 -7.55 -0.53
CA ILE A 70 -2.56 -6.90 -0.10
C ILE A 70 -3.72 -7.63 -0.75
N ASN A 71 -4.57 -8.24 0.07
CA ASN A 71 -5.80 -8.86 -0.40
C ASN A 71 -6.90 -7.80 -0.50
N THR A 72 -7.47 -7.64 -1.69
CA THR A 72 -8.62 -6.78 -1.96
C THR A 72 -9.89 -7.57 -2.27
N GLN A 73 -9.85 -8.91 -2.20
CA GLN A 73 -10.98 -9.76 -2.57
C GLN A 73 -12.17 -9.55 -1.63
N GLY A 74 -13.35 -9.33 -2.20
CA GLY A 74 -14.58 -9.07 -1.46
C GLY A 74 -14.81 -7.60 -1.12
N LEU A 75 -13.97 -6.69 -1.65
CA LEU A 75 -14.36 -5.29 -1.78
C LEU A 75 -15.38 -5.15 -2.92
N GLU A 76 -16.38 -4.31 -2.72
CA GLU A 76 -17.28 -3.91 -3.80
C GLU A 76 -16.55 -2.90 -4.71
N PRO A 77 -16.81 -2.89 -6.03
CA PRO A 77 -16.25 -1.91 -6.96
C PRO A 77 -16.72 -0.46 -6.72
#